data_AF-A0A933PY42-F1
#
_entry.id   AF-A0A933PY42-F1
#
_cell.length_a   1.000
_cell.length_b   1.000
_cell.length_c   1.000
_cell.angle_alpha   90.00
_cell.angle_beta   90.00
_cell.angle_gamma   90.00
#
_symmetry.space_group_name_H-M   'P 1'
#
loop_
_entity.id
_entity.type
_entity.pdbx_description
1 polymer ?
#
loop_
_entity_poly.entity_id
_entity_poly.type
_entity_poly.pdbx_seq_one_letter_code
_entity_poly.pdbx_strand_id
1 'polypeptide(L)'
;MKYIINTNESVVEKCVDDYLAEKGVNVDASVKYDIMVYALNKLPPQYVVSARGRLHSMKKIDNAQNVADIYHAINEGFAVVMKRRNTSVREAVPVTNEDGYYIIYPEIMGTVFNGKSFMRLNRGSVCVCEGEKLLEAYSSNFPNPYTISEKTSGRYMFRFMPKKTAGDALCMTVLSLRVESIGFEPYICYIKLPLQPVHLTKGEMPEFPAHNVNDIYLTE
;
A
#
# COMPACT_ATOMS: atom_id res chain seq x y z
N MET A 1 21.09 -4.36 10.70
CA MET A 1 20.46 -4.40 9.36
C MET A 1 19.82 -5.78 9.17
N LYS A 2 18.50 -5.83 8.94
CA LYS A 2 17.77 -7.10 8.72
C LYS A 2 17.98 -7.49 7.25
N TYR A 3 18.65 -8.61 6.97
CA TYR A 3 18.84 -9.10 5.60
C TYR A 3 17.74 -10.13 5.31
N ILE A 4 16.65 -9.70 4.67
CA ILE A 4 15.58 -10.59 4.19
C ILE A 4 15.30 -10.18 2.75
N ILE A 5 15.41 -11.12 1.82
CA ILE A 5 15.17 -10.88 0.40
C ILE A 5 14.41 -12.06 -0.21
N ASN A 6 13.43 -11.76 -1.07
CA ASN A 6 12.81 -12.77 -1.92
C ASN A 6 13.70 -13.00 -3.14
N THR A 7 14.25 -14.20 -3.28
CA THR A 7 15.21 -14.52 -4.35
C THR A 7 14.58 -14.48 -5.74
N ASN A 8 13.24 -14.58 -5.84
CA ASN A 8 12.54 -14.43 -7.11
C ASN A 8 12.59 -13.00 -7.64
N GLU A 9 12.77 -11.97 -6.81
CA GLU A 9 12.76 -10.57 -7.26
C GLU A 9 13.81 -10.33 -8.36
N SER A 10 15.05 -10.74 -8.14
CA SER A 10 16.14 -10.57 -9.13
C SER A 10 15.94 -11.43 -10.38
N VAL A 11 15.30 -12.60 -10.26
CA VAL A 11 15.06 -13.48 -11.41
C VAL A 11 13.94 -12.93 -12.28
N VAL A 12 12.83 -12.54 -11.65
CA VAL A 12 11.68 -11.93 -12.34
C VAL A 12 12.12 -10.64 -13.02
N GLU A 13 12.92 -9.80 -12.35
CA GLU A 13 13.46 -8.58 -12.96
C GLU A 13 14.18 -8.88 -14.28
N LYS A 14 15.11 -9.82 -14.26
CA LYS A 14 15.86 -10.25 -15.46
C LYS A 14 14.93 -10.81 -16.54
N CYS A 15 14.02 -11.72 -16.17
CA CYS A 15 13.09 -12.32 -17.13
C CYS A 15 12.14 -11.29 -17.74
N VAL A 16 11.76 -10.23 -17.01
CA VAL A 16 10.95 -9.13 -17.56
C VAL A 16 11.78 -8.35 -18.58
N ASP A 17 13.04 -8.06 -18.30
CA ASP A 17 13.93 -7.38 -19.26
C ASP A 17 14.09 -8.19 -20.54
N ASP A 18 14.38 -9.49 -20.42
CA ASP A 18 14.50 -10.42 -21.54
C ASP A 18 13.18 -10.49 -22.35
N TYR A 19 12.04 -10.64 -21.67
CA TYR A 19 10.71 -10.68 -22.29
C TYR A 19 10.38 -9.40 -23.08
N LEU A 20 10.66 -8.22 -22.51
CA LEU A 20 10.39 -6.94 -23.16
C LEU A 20 11.28 -6.73 -24.39
N ALA A 21 12.56 -7.14 -24.29
CA ALA A 21 13.49 -7.11 -25.40
C ALA A 21 13.03 -8.03 -26.55
N GLU A 22 12.60 -9.26 -26.25
CA GLU A 22 12.05 -10.20 -27.25
C GLU A 22 10.80 -9.65 -27.94
N LYS A 23 9.94 -8.93 -27.20
CA LYS A 23 8.74 -8.28 -27.77
C LYS A 23 9.05 -6.99 -28.53
N GLY A 24 10.27 -6.45 -28.43
CA GLY A 24 10.63 -5.16 -29.02
C GLY A 24 9.86 -3.98 -28.43
N VAL A 25 9.41 -4.09 -27.17
CA VAL A 25 8.61 -3.05 -26.50
C VAL A 25 9.47 -2.32 -25.48
N ASN A 26 9.54 -1.00 -25.59
CA ASN A 26 10.17 -0.15 -24.58
C ASN A 26 9.09 0.41 -23.64
N VAL A 27 9.28 0.21 -22.33
CA VAL A 27 8.38 0.72 -21.29
C VAL A 27 9.18 1.50 -20.25
N ASP A 28 8.54 2.46 -19.60
CA ASP A 28 9.15 3.14 -18.46
C ASP A 28 9.32 2.20 -17.25
N ALA A 29 10.19 2.60 -16.31
CA ALA A 29 10.50 1.80 -15.13
C ALA A 29 9.25 1.46 -14.30
N SER A 30 8.27 2.36 -14.22
CA SER A 30 7.05 2.13 -13.44
C SER A 30 6.14 1.07 -14.05
N VAL A 31 6.09 0.94 -15.37
CA VAL A 31 5.39 -0.17 -16.05
C VAL A 31 6.14 -1.48 -15.86
N LYS A 32 7.49 -1.47 -15.95
CA LYS A 32 8.31 -2.65 -15.64
C LYS A 32 8.01 -3.15 -14.22
N TYR A 33 8.01 -2.26 -13.23
CA TYR A 33 7.71 -2.62 -11.84
C TYR A 33 6.30 -3.17 -11.65
N ASP A 34 5.28 -2.62 -12.31
CA ASP A 34 3.92 -3.17 -12.22
C ASP A 34 3.84 -4.61 -12.76
N ILE A 35 4.56 -4.91 -13.86
CA ILE A 35 4.65 -6.27 -14.41
C ILE A 35 5.37 -7.19 -13.42
N MET A 36 6.48 -6.75 -12.85
CA MET A 36 7.23 -7.51 -11.84
C MET A 36 6.37 -7.82 -10.62
N VAL A 37 5.67 -6.82 -10.07
CA VAL A 37 4.78 -6.98 -8.91
C VAL A 37 3.64 -7.93 -9.23
N TYR A 38 3.05 -7.83 -10.42
CA TYR A 38 2.03 -8.78 -10.86
C TYR A 38 2.56 -10.22 -10.85
N ALA A 39 3.72 -10.44 -11.46
CA ALA A 39 4.33 -11.77 -11.53
C ALA A 39 4.72 -12.30 -10.15
N LEU A 40 5.36 -11.49 -9.30
CA LEU A 40 5.77 -11.86 -7.95
C LEU A 40 4.58 -12.24 -7.06
N ASN A 41 3.42 -11.59 -7.21
CA ASN A 41 2.20 -11.93 -6.48
C ASN A 41 1.56 -13.26 -6.91
N LYS A 42 1.96 -13.80 -8.06
CA LYS A 42 1.49 -15.09 -8.60
C LYS A 42 2.45 -16.24 -8.33
N LEU A 43 3.70 -15.94 -7.96
CA LEU A 43 4.75 -16.91 -7.74
C LEU A 43 4.90 -17.18 -6.23
N PRO A 44 5.27 -18.42 -5.83
CA PRO A 44 5.56 -18.70 -4.43
C PRO A 44 6.80 -17.90 -3.99
N PRO A 45 6.73 -17.14 -2.87
CA PRO A 45 7.87 -16.36 -2.43
C PRO A 45 9.01 -17.26 -1.92
N GLN A 46 10.25 -16.88 -2.20
CA GLN A 46 11.44 -17.62 -1.78
C GLN A 46 12.37 -16.72 -0.97
N TYR A 47 12.13 -16.63 0.34
CA TYR A 47 12.91 -15.75 1.20
C TYR A 47 14.21 -16.40 1.69
N VAL A 48 15.29 -15.61 1.71
CA VAL A 48 16.56 -15.96 2.36
C VAL A 48 16.99 -14.87 3.34
N VAL A 49 17.63 -15.29 4.43
CA VAL A 49 18.06 -14.41 5.52
C VAL A 49 19.56 -14.08 5.50
N SER A 50 20.29 -14.53 4.48
CA SER A 50 21.73 -14.28 4.35
C SER A 50 22.19 -14.29 2.90
N ALA A 51 23.30 -13.60 2.63
CA ALA A 51 23.96 -13.62 1.32
C ALA A 51 24.37 -15.03 0.90
N ARG A 52 24.80 -15.87 1.86
CA ARG A 52 25.10 -17.29 1.62
C ARG A 52 23.85 -18.08 1.20
N GLY A 53 22.71 -17.82 1.85
CA GLY A 53 21.42 -18.39 1.45
C GLY A 53 21.03 -18.01 0.02
N ARG A 54 21.27 -16.75 -0.37
CA ARG A 54 21.07 -16.28 -1.75
C ARG A 54 21.97 -17.00 -2.75
N LEU A 55 23.24 -17.22 -2.42
CA LEU A 55 24.15 -17.97 -3.29
C LEU A 55 23.70 -19.43 -3.48
N HIS A 56 23.19 -20.07 -2.43
CA HIS A 56 22.67 -21.44 -2.53
C HIS A 56 21.36 -21.53 -3.32
N SER A 57 20.49 -20.52 -3.24
CA SER A 57 19.24 -20.51 -4.00
C SER A 57 19.48 -20.32 -5.50
N MET A 58 20.58 -19.69 -5.91
CA MET A 58 20.92 -19.53 -7.33
C MET A 58 20.97 -20.84 -8.10
N LYS A 59 21.39 -21.94 -7.47
CA LYS A 59 21.42 -23.27 -8.11
C LYS A 59 20.03 -23.83 -8.46
N LYS A 60 18.96 -23.32 -7.84
CA LYS A 60 17.57 -23.73 -8.12
C LYS A 60 16.91 -22.89 -9.22
N ILE A 61 17.55 -21.80 -9.64
CA ILE A 61 17.06 -20.87 -10.66
C ILE A 61 17.19 -21.49 -12.05
N ASP A 62 18.16 -22.38 -12.25
CA ASP A 62 18.37 -23.12 -13.51
C ASP A 62 17.32 -24.22 -13.78
N ASN A 63 16.29 -24.34 -12.93
CA ASN A 63 15.18 -25.24 -13.18
C ASN A 63 14.27 -24.64 -14.27
N ALA A 64 14.31 -25.23 -15.46
CA ALA A 64 13.52 -24.80 -16.61
C ALA A 64 12.02 -24.65 -16.32
N GLN A 65 11.45 -25.46 -15.42
CA GLN A 65 10.04 -25.34 -15.02
C GLN A 65 9.77 -24.03 -14.29
N ASN A 66 10.63 -23.65 -13.34
CA ASN A 66 10.48 -22.40 -12.59
C ASN A 66 10.54 -21.19 -13.54
N VAL A 67 11.44 -21.23 -14.52
CA VAL A 67 11.58 -20.17 -15.52
C VAL A 67 10.33 -20.08 -16.40
N ALA A 68 9.78 -21.21 -16.85
CA ALA A 68 8.55 -21.24 -17.62
C ALA A 68 7.36 -20.64 -16.84
N ASP A 69 7.21 -20.98 -15.56
CA ASP A 69 6.16 -20.43 -14.70
C ASP A 69 6.31 -18.91 -14.51
N ILE A 70 7.55 -18.41 -14.38
CA ILE A 70 7.86 -16.97 -14.33
C ILE A 70 7.43 -16.28 -15.62
N TYR A 71 7.82 -16.80 -16.79
CA TYR A 71 7.44 -16.21 -18.07
C TYR A 71 5.93 -16.22 -18.31
N HIS A 72 5.23 -17.26 -17.85
CA HIS A 72 3.78 -17.31 -17.90
C HIS A 72 3.16 -16.16 -17.09
N ALA A 73 3.60 -15.98 -15.84
CA ALA A 73 3.12 -14.91 -14.96
C ALA A 73 3.46 -13.50 -15.51
N ILE A 74 4.64 -13.33 -16.13
CA ILE A 74 5.06 -12.09 -16.78
C ILE A 74 4.14 -11.77 -17.98
N ASN A 75 3.84 -12.76 -18.83
CA ASN A 75 2.98 -12.56 -19.98
C ASN A 75 1.55 -12.15 -19.57
N GLU A 76 0.98 -12.77 -18.53
CA GLU A 76 -0.30 -12.33 -17.94
C GLU A 76 -0.21 -10.90 -17.39
N GLY A 77 0.85 -10.60 -16.62
CA GLY A 77 1.06 -9.28 -16.03
C GLY A 77 1.19 -8.20 -17.09
N PHE A 78 1.96 -8.44 -18.14
CA PHE A 78 2.10 -7.55 -19.29
C PHE A 78 0.73 -7.22 -19.91
N ALA A 79 -0.09 -8.24 -20.20
CA ALA A 79 -1.41 -8.02 -20.80
C ALA A 79 -2.33 -7.18 -19.89
N VAL A 80 -2.34 -7.46 -18.58
CA VAL A 80 -3.15 -6.72 -17.60
C VAL A 80 -2.70 -5.26 -17.46
N VAL A 81 -1.39 -5.05 -17.28
CA VAL A 81 -0.80 -3.72 -17.07
C VAL A 81 -0.96 -2.84 -18.30
N MET A 82 -0.70 -3.38 -19.50
CA MET A 82 -0.84 -2.62 -20.75
C MET A 82 -2.30 -2.26 -21.04
N LYS A 83 -3.25 -3.15 -20.74
CA LYS A 83 -4.69 -2.85 -20.87
C LYS A 83 -5.11 -1.69 -19.95
N ARG A 84 -4.68 -1.71 -18.68
CA ARG A 84 -5.02 -0.65 -17.72
C ARG A 84 -4.45 0.70 -18.13
N ARG A 85 -3.18 0.73 -18.58
CA ARG A 85 -2.51 1.96 -19.02
C ARG A 85 -3.28 2.70 -20.10
N ASN A 86 -3.88 1.97 -21.05
CA ASN A 86 -4.66 2.58 -22.14
C ASN A 86 -5.99 3.19 -21.66
N THR A 87 -6.41 2.92 -20.42
CA THR A 87 -7.73 3.30 -19.90
C THR A 87 -7.70 4.27 -18.72
N SER A 88 -6.53 4.56 -18.14
CA SER A 88 -6.43 5.37 -16.92
C SER A 88 -5.23 6.31 -16.96
N VAL A 89 -5.45 7.58 -16.59
CA VAL A 89 -4.36 8.51 -16.22
C VAL A 89 -3.81 8.03 -14.87
N ARG A 90 -2.50 7.75 -14.80
CA ARG A 90 -1.84 7.48 -13.52
C ARG A 90 -1.75 8.79 -12.74
N GLU A 91 -2.29 8.80 -11.53
CA GLU A 91 -2.03 9.89 -10.61
C GLU A 91 -0.57 9.87 -10.16
N ALA A 92 0.06 11.05 -10.12
CA ALA A 92 1.37 11.19 -9.54
C ALA A 92 1.28 10.93 -8.03
N VAL A 93 2.21 10.13 -7.52
CA VAL A 93 2.38 9.97 -6.07
C VAL A 93 2.91 11.30 -5.54
N PRO A 94 2.22 11.95 -4.57
CA PRO A 94 2.73 13.19 -4.01
C PRO A 94 4.05 12.96 -3.28
N VAL A 95 4.95 13.92 -3.41
CA VAL A 95 6.25 13.93 -2.76
C VAL A 95 6.41 15.23 -1.98
N THR A 96 7.36 15.28 -1.06
CA THR A 96 7.69 16.52 -0.36
C THR A 96 8.24 17.57 -1.34
N ASN A 97 7.77 18.81 -1.19
CA ASN A 97 8.18 19.90 -2.08
C ASN A 97 9.47 20.62 -1.61
N GLU A 98 9.87 20.39 -0.36
CA GLU A 98 10.94 21.08 0.32
C GLU A 98 11.54 20.19 1.42
N ASP A 99 12.75 20.55 1.85
CA ASP A 99 13.43 19.87 2.95
C ASP A 99 12.82 20.30 4.29
N GLY A 100 12.83 19.40 5.27
CA GLY A 100 12.52 19.72 6.65
C GLY A 100 11.97 18.54 7.45
N TYR A 101 11.48 18.85 8.65
CA TYR A 101 10.84 17.87 9.52
C TYR A 101 9.34 17.78 9.24
N TYR A 102 8.84 16.55 9.17
CA TYR A 102 7.44 16.25 8.89
C TYR A 102 6.88 15.28 9.94
N ILE A 103 5.66 15.54 10.37
CA ILE A 103 4.84 14.56 11.06
C ILE A 103 4.24 13.63 9.99
N ILE A 104 4.56 12.35 10.09
CA ILE A 104 3.99 11.31 9.26
C ILE A 104 2.91 10.59 10.06
N TYR A 105 1.66 10.76 9.65
CA TYR A 105 0.55 9.99 10.19
C TYR A 105 0.71 8.53 9.77
N PRO A 106 0.44 7.54 10.64
CA PRO A 106 0.47 6.15 10.24
C PRO A 106 -0.60 5.85 9.18
N GLU A 107 -0.40 4.79 8.41
CA GLU A 107 -1.47 4.13 7.69
C GLU A 107 -2.51 3.62 8.70
N ILE A 108 -3.72 4.17 8.64
CA ILE A 108 -4.81 3.76 9.52
C ILE A 108 -5.69 2.78 8.77
N MET A 109 -5.76 1.55 9.25
CA MET A 109 -6.54 0.48 8.61
C MET A 109 -7.37 -0.28 9.62
N GLY A 110 -8.49 -0.83 9.16
CA GLY A 110 -9.40 -1.59 10.00
C GLY A 110 -10.55 -2.20 9.21
N THR A 111 -11.47 -2.83 9.94
CA THR A 111 -12.66 -3.46 9.38
C THR A 111 -13.90 -3.05 10.16
N VAL A 112 -15.00 -2.81 9.44
CA VAL A 112 -16.32 -2.52 10.02
C VAL A 112 -17.27 -3.69 9.79
N PHE A 113 -18.00 -4.06 10.83
CA PHE A 113 -18.98 -5.13 10.88
C PHE A 113 -20.33 -4.60 11.35
N ASN A 114 -21.40 -5.26 10.93
CA ASN A 114 -22.69 -5.16 11.60
C ASN A 114 -22.60 -5.94 12.92
N GLY A 115 -22.90 -5.31 14.05
CA GLY A 115 -22.75 -5.88 15.39
C GLY A 115 -23.75 -7.01 15.72
N LYS A 116 -24.84 -7.13 14.96
CA LYS A 116 -25.87 -8.17 15.16
C LYS A 116 -25.62 -9.40 14.30
N SER A 117 -25.31 -9.21 13.01
CA SER A 117 -25.06 -10.31 12.08
C SER A 117 -23.61 -10.77 12.03
N PHE A 118 -22.67 -9.97 12.58
CA PHE A 118 -21.23 -10.17 12.46
C PHE A 118 -20.72 -10.20 11.01
N MET A 119 -21.56 -9.82 10.06
CA MET A 119 -21.19 -9.69 8.66
C MET A 119 -20.47 -8.36 8.46
N ARG A 120 -19.51 -8.38 7.52
CA ARG A 120 -18.82 -7.15 7.14
C ARG A 120 -19.79 -6.15 6.56
N LEU A 121 -19.62 -4.90 6.95
CA LEU A 121 -20.45 -3.82 6.45
C LEU A 121 -20.15 -3.61 4.96
N ASN A 122 -21.18 -3.51 4.13
CA ASN A 122 -21.04 -3.39 2.68
C ASN A 122 -21.30 -1.97 2.16
N ARG A 123 -21.79 -1.06 3.02
CA ARG A 123 -22.13 0.33 2.72
C ARG A 123 -21.88 1.19 3.96
N GLY A 124 -21.52 2.45 3.75
CA GLY A 124 -21.23 3.40 4.83
C GLY A 124 -20.06 4.30 4.48
N SER A 125 -19.74 5.21 5.39
CA SER A 125 -18.63 6.15 5.30
C SER A 125 -17.73 5.97 6.52
N VAL A 126 -16.42 5.96 6.30
CA VAL A 126 -15.41 6.02 7.35
C VAL A 126 -14.58 7.27 7.11
N CYS A 127 -14.32 8.07 8.14
CA CYS A 127 -13.42 9.20 8.01
C CYS A 127 -12.53 9.37 9.23
N VAL A 128 -11.41 10.08 9.04
CA VAL A 128 -10.48 10.42 10.11
C VAL A 128 -10.28 11.93 10.17
N CYS A 129 -10.44 12.50 11.35
CA CYS A 129 -10.27 13.92 11.62
C CYS A 129 -9.20 14.17 12.69
N GLU A 130 -8.53 15.32 12.59
CA GLU A 130 -7.75 15.93 13.68
C GLU A 130 -8.57 17.10 14.23
N GLY A 131 -9.13 16.94 15.43
CA GLY A 131 -10.19 17.83 15.93
C GLY A 131 -11.44 17.75 15.04
N GLU A 132 -11.91 18.90 14.55
CA GLU A 132 -13.04 18.97 13.60
C GLU A 132 -12.59 18.93 12.13
N LYS A 133 -11.29 19.00 11.86
CA LYS A 133 -10.77 19.06 10.48
C LYS A 133 -10.52 17.64 9.96
N LEU A 134 -11.10 17.35 8.81
CA LEU A 134 -10.81 16.14 8.05
C LEU A 134 -9.33 16.12 7.64
N LEU A 135 -8.63 15.02 7.91
CA LEU A 135 -7.24 14.88 7.44
C LEU A 135 -7.19 14.77 5.93
N GLU A 136 -6.25 15.50 5.33
CA GLU A 136 -6.06 15.52 3.88
C GLU A 136 -5.50 14.17 3.40
N ALA A 137 -6.19 13.56 2.44
CA ALA A 137 -5.80 12.30 1.84
C ALA A 137 -4.49 12.43 1.06
N TYR A 138 -3.64 11.41 1.14
CA TYR A 138 -2.38 11.36 0.41
C TYR A 138 -2.59 11.24 -1.11
N SER A 139 -3.60 10.51 -1.57
CA SER A 139 -3.95 10.44 -3.00
C SER A 139 -5.40 10.01 -3.16
N SER A 140 -5.96 10.08 -4.37
CA SER A 140 -7.35 9.66 -4.59
C SER A 140 -7.57 8.16 -4.37
N ASN A 141 -6.50 7.36 -4.41
CA ASN A 141 -6.52 5.93 -4.10
C ASN A 141 -6.79 5.64 -2.61
N PHE A 142 -6.56 6.61 -1.74
CA PHE A 142 -6.77 6.52 -0.29
C PHE A 142 -7.63 7.70 0.19
N PRO A 143 -8.87 7.82 -0.31
CA PRO A 143 -9.67 9.00 -0.04
C PRO A 143 -10.07 9.04 1.43
N ASN A 144 -10.18 10.26 1.95
CA ASN A 144 -10.78 10.55 3.24
C ASN A 144 -11.82 11.65 3.01
N PRO A 145 -13.13 11.41 3.23
CA PRO A 145 -13.73 10.17 3.73
C PRO A 145 -13.61 8.99 2.75
N TYR A 146 -13.63 7.78 3.29
CA TYR A 146 -13.70 6.55 2.51
C TYR A 146 -15.13 6.00 2.48
N THR A 147 -15.65 5.77 1.28
CA THR A 147 -16.94 5.09 1.11
C THR A 147 -16.74 3.58 1.07
N ILE A 148 -17.35 2.87 2.02
CA ILE A 148 -17.33 1.41 2.07
C ILE A 148 -18.04 0.87 0.82
N SER A 149 -17.32 0.02 0.08
CA SER A 149 -17.84 -0.66 -1.09
C SER A 149 -17.84 -2.18 -0.91
N GLU A 150 -18.68 -2.87 -1.68
CA GLU A 150 -18.71 -4.33 -1.70
C GLU A 150 -17.35 -4.94 -2.07
N LYS A 151 -16.54 -4.23 -2.87
CA LYS A 151 -15.21 -4.68 -3.31
C LYS A 151 -14.21 -4.77 -2.17
N THR A 152 -14.27 -3.87 -1.18
CA THR A 152 -13.36 -3.91 -0.02
C THR A 152 -13.97 -4.63 1.18
N SER A 153 -15.27 -4.93 1.12
CA SER A 153 -15.99 -5.75 2.11
C SER A 153 -15.68 -5.28 3.53
N GLY A 154 -16.14 -4.07 3.87
CA GLY A 154 -15.99 -3.46 5.20
C GLY A 154 -14.58 -3.02 5.59
N ARG A 155 -13.55 -3.31 4.79
CA ARG A 155 -12.19 -2.83 5.03
C ARG A 155 -12.01 -1.40 4.54
N TYR A 156 -11.28 -0.62 5.33
CA TYR A 156 -10.82 0.71 5.00
C TYR A 156 -9.31 0.82 5.26
N MET A 157 -8.67 1.74 4.56
CA MET A 157 -7.27 2.10 4.75
C MET A 157 -7.09 3.56 4.35
N PHE A 158 -6.44 4.33 5.20
CA PHE A 158 -6.14 5.73 4.96
C PHE A 158 -4.63 5.96 4.91
N ARG A 159 -4.22 6.85 4.02
CA ARG A 159 -2.91 7.52 4.01
C ARG A 159 -3.16 9.02 3.96
N PHE A 160 -2.42 9.78 4.74
CA PHE A 160 -2.62 11.23 4.85
C PHE A 160 -1.39 12.00 4.37
N MET A 161 -1.62 13.23 3.94
CA MET A 161 -0.51 14.13 3.61
C MET A 161 0.39 14.36 4.84
N PRO A 162 1.72 14.29 4.68
CA PRO A 162 2.67 14.70 5.72
C PRO A 162 2.44 16.14 6.15
N LYS A 163 2.55 16.40 7.45
CA LYS A 163 2.41 17.75 8.02
C LYS A 163 3.77 18.31 8.40
N LYS A 164 4.25 19.34 7.70
CA LYS A 164 5.52 19.99 8.02
C LYS A 164 5.49 20.57 9.44
N THR A 165 6.61 20.47 10.14
CA THR A 165 6.81 21.00 11.49
C THR A 165 8.13 21.76 11.58
N ALA A 166 8.30 22.57 12.62
CA ALA A 166 9.46 23.42 12.81
C ALA A 166 10.73 22.65 13.23
N GLY A 167 10.59 21.42 13.72
CA GLY A 167 11.70 20.63 14.24
C GLY A 167 11.29 19.19 14.55
N ASP A 168 12.14 18.49 15.30
CA ASP A 168 12.04 17.06 15.60
C ASP A 168 11.37 16.75 16.95
N ALA A 169 10.73 17.73 17.58
CA ALA A 169 10.08 17.51 18.87
C ALA A 169 8.91 16.51 18.75
N LEU A 170 8.86 15.53 19.67
CA LEU A 170 7.77 14.56 19.77
C LEU A 170 6.41 15.27 19.84
N CYS A 171 5.48 14.87 18.97
CA CYS A 171 4.15 15.43 18.90
C CYS A 171 3.11 14.41 19.38
N MET A 172 2.26 14.80 20.34
CA MET A 172 1.09 14.00 20.72
C MET A 172 -0.12 14.41 19.89
N THR A 173 -0.57 13.51 19.02
CA THR A 173 -1.73 13.73 18.16
C THR A 173 -2.91 12.87 18.61
N VAL A 174 -4.11 13.44 18.58
CA VAL A 174 -5.37 12.71 18.81
C VAL A 174 -6.23 12.81 17.56
N LEU A 175 -6.54 11.67 16.98
CA LEU A 175 -7.39 11.55 15.80
C LEU A 175 -8.75 10.99 16.20
N SER A 176 -9.83 11.48 15.60
CA SER A 176 -11.14 10.83 15.70
C SER A 176 -11.40 10.03 14.43
N LEU A 177 -11.67 8.74 14.57
CA LEU A 177 -12.19 7.91 13.50
C LEU A 177 -13.70 7.81 13.65
N ARG A 178 -14.43 8.20 12.61
CA ARG A 178 -15.89 8.27 12.60
C ARG A 178 -16.44 7.32 11.54
N VAL A 179 -17.46 6.54 11.89
CA VAL A 179 -18.13 5.61 10.98
C VAL A 179 -19.62 5.89 10.99
N GLU A 180 -20.18 6.05 9.80
CA GLU A 180 -21.60 6.32 9.59
C GLU A 180 -22.18 5.37 8.55
N SER A 181 -23.34 4.80 8.84
CA SER A 181 -24.10 3.98 7.90
C SER A 181 -25.58 4.12 8.16
N ILE A 182 -26.38 4.11 7.10
CA ILE A 182 -27.84 4.18 7.20
C ILE A 182 -28.35 2.98 8.02
N GLY A 183 -29.19 3.26 9.02
CA GLY A 183 -29.76 2.25 9.92
C GLY A 183 -28.84 1.79 11.04
N PHE A 184 -27.76 2.53 11.32
CA PHE A 184 -26.88 2.29 12.45
C PHE A 184 -26.62 3.60 13.21
N GLU A 185 -26.35 3.48 14.50
CA GLU A 185 -25.85 4.57 15.31
C GLU A 185 -24.44 4.99 14.85
N PRO A 186 -24.15 6.31 14.77
CA PRO A 186 -22.82 6.80 14.45
C PRO A 186 -21.78 6.30 15.45
N TYR A 187 -20.67 5.77 14.96
CA TYR A 187 -19.57 5.29 15.80
C TYR A 187 -18.41 6.27 15.75
N ILE A 188 -17.85 6.62 16.90
CA ILE A 188 -16.66 7.45 17.03
C ILE A 188 -15.68 6.80 17.99
N CYS A 189 -14.42 6.66 17.58
CA CYS A 189 -13.32 6.32 18.48
C CYS A 189 -12.16 7.30 18.32
N TYR A 190 -11.31 7.35 19.36
CA TYR A 190 -10.16 8.25 19.40
C TYR A 190 -8.86 7.46 19.40
N ILE A 191 -7.96 7.83 18.50
CA ILE A 191 -6.64 7.22 18.33
C ILE A 191 -5.61 8.22 18.83
N LYS A 192 -4.88 7.88 19.89
CA LYS A 192 -3.80 8.70 20.46
C LYS A 192 -2.46 8.22 19.94
N LEU A 193 -1.71 9.08 19.27
CA LEU A 193 -0.47 8.74 18.58
C LEU A 193 0.68 9.64 19.07
N PRO A 194 1.73 9.07 19.68
CA PRO A 194 3.01 9.75 19.83
C PRO A 194 3.76 9.70 18.49
N LEU A 195 3.83 10.82 17.79
CA LEU A 195 4.45 10.92 16.47
C LEU A 195 5.79 11.65 16.57
N GLN A 196 6.85 10.92 16.23
CA GLN A 196 8.20 11.48 16.09
C GLN A 196 8.34 12.08 14.69
N PRO A 197 8.60 13.39 14.55
CA PRO A 197 8.84 13.96 13.24
C PRO A 197 10.07 13.35 12.58
N VAL A 198 9.98 13.15 11.27
CA VAL A 198 11.03 12.58 10.43
C VAL A 198 11.54 13.68 9.50
N HIS A 199 12.86 13.76 9.34
CA HIS A 199 13.46 14.65 8.35
C HIS A 199 13.27 14.04 6.96
N LEU A 200 12.61 14.78 6.06
CA LEU A 200 12.48 14.41 4.65
C LEU A 200 13.18 15.44 3.78
N THR A 201 13.80 14.95 2.71
CA THR A 201 14.39 15.76 1.65
C THR A 201 13.37 16.00 0.54
N LYS A 202 13.56 17.05 -0.26
CA LYS A 202 12.70 17.37 -1.40
C LYS A 202 12.65 16.21 -2.40
N GLY A 203 11.45 15.81 -2.78
CA GLY A 203 11.20 14.70 -3.70
C GLY A 203 11.17 13.33 -3.02
N GLU A 204 11.38 13.28 -1.71
CA GLU A 204 11.30 12.04 -0.94
C GLU A 204 9.84 11.62 -0.72
N MET A 205 9.62 10.31 -0.79
CA MET A 205 8.33 9.72 -0.48
C MET A 205 8.30 9.34 1.01
N PRO A 206 7.29 9.77 1.78
CA PRO A 206 7.17 9.39 3.19
C PRO A 206 6.95 7.88 3.34
N GLU A 207 7.65 7.28 4.30
CA GLU A 207 7.35 5.92 4.77
C GLU A 207 6.25 5.97 5.84
N PHE A 208 5.12 5.34 5.59
CA PHE A 208 3.99 5.33 6.51
C PHE A 208 4.05 4.11 7.44
N PRO A 209 4.22 4.28 8.77
CA PRO A 209 4.10 3.16 9.69
C PRO A 209 2.64 2.65 9.74
N ALA A 210 2.44 1.35 9.93
CA ALA A 210 1.09 0.78 10.00
C ALA A 210 0.46 0.94 11.40
N HIS A 211 -0.80 1.33 11.45
CA HIS A 211 -1.64 1.33 12.65
C HIS A 211 -2.97 0.60 12.38
N ASN A 212 -3.13 -0.56 13.02
CA ASN A 212 -4.35 -1.36 12.93
C ASN A 212 -5.34 -0.93 14.01
N VAL A 213 -6.50 -0.47 13.58
CA VAL A 213 -7.65 -0.21 14.46
C VAL A 213 -8.35 -1.54 14.73
N ASN A 214 -8.79 -1.74 15.98
CA ASN A 214 -9.60 -2.90 16.35
C ASN A 214 -10.89 -2.96 15.51
N ASP A 215 -11.42 -4.17 15.35
CA ASP A 215 -12.67 -4.38 14.63
C ASP A 215 -13.81 -3.54 15.22
N ILE A 216 -14.54 -2.84 14.33
CA ILE A 216 -15.64 -1.96 14.70
C ILE A 216 -16.95 -2.70 14.44
N TYR A 217 -17.80 -2.82 15.47
CA TYR A 217 -19.11 -3.42 15.38
C TYR A 217 -20.17 -2.33 15.54
N LEU A 218 -20.87 -2.00 14.46
CA LEU A 218 -21.93 -0.99 14.49
C LEU A 218 -23.21 -1.55 15.10
N THR A 219 -23.87 -0.75 15.92
CA THR A 219 -25.17 -1.04 16.54
C THR A 219 -26.31 -0.40 15.75
N GLU A 220 -27.40 -1.14 15.56
CA GLU A 220 -28.65 -0.69 14.93
C GLU A 220 -29.49 0.17 15.88
#